data_AF-A0A3C1KR69-F1
#
_entry.id   AF-A0A3C1KR69-F1
#
_cell.length_a   1.000
_cell.length_b   1.000
_cell.length_c   1.000
_cell.angle_alpha   90.00
_cell.angle_beta   90.00
_cell.angle_gamma   90.00
#
_symmetry.space_group_name_H-M   'P 1'
#
loop_
_entity.id
_entity.type
_entity.pdbx_description
1 polymer ?
#
loop_
_entity_poly.entity_id
_entity_poly.type
_entity_poly.pdbx_seq_one_letter_code
_entity_poly.pdbx_strand_id
1 'polypeptide(L)' 'EKHARIGAVILSREEWTIDNEVLTPTLKIRREKVEERYGELAEGLARNAAEQREVLLHWAD' A
#
# COMPACT_ATOMS: atom_id res chain seq x y z
N GLU A 1 -20.57 11.72 10.32
CA GLU A 1 -19.54 10.70 10.58
C GLU A 1 -18.16 11.21 10.18
N LYS A 2 -17.08 10.71 10.79
CA LYS A 2 -15.70 10.97 10.34
C LYS A 2 -15.17 9.71 9.65
N HIS A 3 -15.28 9.65 8.33
CA HIS A 3 -14.63 8.58 7.55
C HIS A 3 -13.11 8.79 7.54
N ALA A 4 -12.36 7.68 7.45
CA ALA A 4 -10.93 7.74 7.21
C ALA A 4 -10.65 8.43 5.87
N ARG A 5 -9.61 9.28 5.82
CA ARG A 5 -9.17 9.96 4.60
C ARG A 5 -7.90 9.30 4.11
N ILE A 6 -7.77 9.17 2.79
CA ILE A 6 -6.56 8.68 2.15
C ILE A 6 -5.47 9.75 2.32
N GLY A 7 -4.36 9.38 2.97
CA GLY A 7 -3.18 10.23 3.12
C GLY A 7 -2.11 9.97 2.04
N ALA A 8 -2.03 8.75 1.51
CA ALA A 8 -1.03 8.39 0.51
C ALA A 8 -1.48 7.24 -0.39
N VAL A 9 -0.87 7.15 -1.57
CA VAL A 9 -0.98 6.02 -2.50
C VAL A 9 0.42 5.57 -2.90
N ILE A 10 0.65 4.27 -2.84
CA ILE A 10 1.86 3.61 -3.34
C ILE A 10 1.56 3.03 -4.73
N LEU A 11 2.37 3.38 -5.71
CA LEU A 11 2.31 2.89 -7.07
C LEU A 11 3.43 1.88 -7.27
N SER A 12 3.08 0.60 -7.43
CA SER A 12 4.04 -0.45 -7.76
C SER A 12 3.91 -0.83 -9.23
N ARG A 13 5.05 -1.07 -9.88
CA ARG A 13 5.10 -1.67 -11.23
C ARG A 13 5.22 -3.19 -11.16
N GLU A 14 5.45 -3.75 -9.98
CA GLU A 14 5.53 -5.18 -9.78
C GLU A 14 4.15 -5.81 -9.95
N GLU A 15 4.06 -6.82 -10.82
CA GLU A 15 2.84 -7.57 -11.00
C GLU A 15 2.50 -8.38 -9.75
N TRP A 16 1.23 -8.41 -9.36
CA TRP A 16 0.76 -9.26 -8.28
C TRP A 16 0.26 -10.56 -8.89
N THR A 17 0.95 -11.66 -8.61
CA THR A 17 0.71 -12.96 -9.24
C THR A 17 0.49 -14.05 -8.19
N ILE A 18 0.05 -15.22 -8.64
CA ILE A 18 -0.02 -16.40 -7.77
C ILE A 18 1.42 -16.89 -7.45
N ASP A 19 2.33 -16.75 -8.42
CA ASP A 19 3.71 -17.24 -8.33
C ASP A 19 4.55 -16.44 -7.32
N ASN A 20 4.35 -15.12 -7.23
CA ASN A 20 4.99 -14.29 -6.20
C ASN A 20 4.17 -14.22 -4.89
N GLU A 21 3.17 -15.10 -4.77
CA GLU A 21 2.31 -15.30 -3.61
C GLU A 21 1.42 -14.11 -3.21
N VAL A 22 1.47 -12.97 -3.91
CA VAL A 22 0.62 -11.82 -3.58
C VAL A 22 -0.85 -12.15 -3.81
N LEU A 23 -1.14 -13.02 -4.78
CA LEU A 23 -2.47 -13.55 -5.01
C LEU A 23 -2.64 -14.98 -4.48
N THR A 24 -3.84 -15.30 -4.01
CA THR A 24 -4.28 -16.69 -3.83
C THR A 24 -4.52 -17.33 -5.20
N PRO A 25 -4.59 -18.67 -5.30
CA PRO A 25 -4.99 -19.35 -6.55
C PRO A 25 -6.35 -18.92 -7.10
N THR A 26 -7.20 -18.31 -6.25
CA THR A 26 -8.52 -17.77 -6.61
C THR A 26 -8.49 -16.26 -6.87
N LEU A 27 -7.31 -15.67 -7.04
CA LEU A 27 -7.07 -14.24 -7.34
C LEU A 27 -7.47 -13.26 -6.24
N LYS A 28 -7.60 -13.72 -4.99
CA LYS A 28 -7.73 -12.82 -3.84
C LYS A 28 -6.35 -12.31 -3.43
N ILE A 29 -6.28 -11.06 -3.01
CA ILE A 29 -5.04 -10.48 -2.47
C ILE A 29 -4.75 -11.07 -1.10
N ARG A 30 -3.50 -11.49 -0.89
CA ARG A 30 -2.94 -11.87 0.42
C ARG A 30 -2.47 -10.61 1.14
N ARG A 31 -3.27 -10.15 2.09
CA ARG A 31 -3.00 -8.91 2.82
C ARG A 31 -1.67 -8.97 3.57
N GLU A 32 -1.35 -10.11 4.14
CA GLU A 32 -0.10 -10.37 4.84
C GLU A 32 1.13 -10.15 3.96
N LYS A 33 1.09 -10.55 2.68
CA LYS A 33 2.18 -10.33 1.72
C LYS A 33 2.31 -8.87 1.29
N VAL A 34 1.18 -8.18 1.16
CA VAL A 34 1.17 -6.74 0.86
C VAL A 34 1.70 -5.95 2.07
N GLU A 35 1.33 -6.32 3.29
CA GLU A 35 1.83 -5.69 4.52
C GLU A 35 3.32 -5.94 4.74
N GLU A 36 3.81 -7.15 4.46
CA GLU A 36 5.25 -7.46 4.49
C GLU A 36 6.06 -6.56 3.53
N ARG A 37 5.54 -6.31 2.32
CA ARG A 37 6.24 -5.52 1.29
C ARG A 37 6.13 -4.01 1.49
N TYR A 38 4.97 -3.52 1.91
CA TYR A 38 4.65 -2.08 1.86
C TYR A 38 4.27 -1.48 3.22
N GLY A 39 4.18 -2.27 4.29
CA GLY A 39 3.65 -1.83 5.58
C GLY A 39 4.44 -0.68 6.21
N GLU A 40 5.76 -0.82 6.32
CA GLU A 40 6.62 0.21 6.89
C GLU A 40 6.59 1.51 6.06
N LEU A 41 6.64 1.37 4.73
CA LEU A 41 6.54 2.50 3.80
C LEU A 41 5.18 3.20 3.91
N ALA A 42 4.08 2.44 3.98
CA ALA A 42 2.74 2.98 4.12
C ALA A 42 2.57 3.75 5.43
N GLU A 43 3.11 3.24 6.54
CA GLU A 43 3.08 3.94 7.83
C GLU A 43 3.86 5.25 7.76
N GLY A 44 5.06 5.24 7.19
CA GLY A 44 5.86 6.44 6.99
C GLY A 44 5.15 7.49 6.14
N LEU A 45 4.56 7.08 5.02
CA LEU A 45 3.79 7.98 4.15
C LEU A 45 2.54 8.52 4.84
N ALA A 46 1.82 7.71 5.62
CA ALA A 46 0.65 8.16 6.36
C ALA A 46 0.99 9.25 7.38
N ARG A 47 2.11 9.09 8.12
CA ARG A 47 2.60 10.11 9.05
C ARG A 47 2.97 11.40 8.32
N ASN A 48 3.76 11.30 7.25
CA ASN A 48 4.18 12.46 6.47
C ASN A 48 2.98 13.22 5.86
N ALA A 49 2.01 12.49 5.31
CA ALA A 49 0.79 13.07 4.76
C ALA A 49 -0.03 13.82 5.81
N ALA A 50 -0.11 13.29 7.04
CA ALA A 50 -0.80 13.94 8.14
C ALA A 50 -0.12 15.25 8.57
N GLU A 51 1.22 15.27 8.60
CA GLU A 51 2.02 16.46 8.92
C GLU A 51 1.90 17.54 7.84
N GLN A 52 2.00 17.15 6.57
CA GLN A 52 1.98 18.05 5.42
C GLN A 52 0.57 18.49 5.01
N ARG A 53 -0.46 17.75 5.42
CA ARG A 53 -1.88 17.92 5.03
C ARG A 53 -2.12 17.79 3.53
N GLU A 54 -1.33 16.95 2.87
CA GLU A 54 -1.42 16.66 1.44
C GLU A 54 -1.56 15.15 1.21
N VAL A 55 -2.07 14.78 0.03
CA VAL A 55 -2.11 13.38 -0.40
C VAL A 55 -0.80 13.07 -1.12
N LEU A 56 -0.05 12.10 -0.62
CA LEU A 56 1.23 11.71 -1.18
C LEU A 56 1.08 10.63 -2.25
N LEU A 57 1.90 10.72 -3.30
CA LEU A 57 2.08 9.67 -4.30
C LEU A 57 3.52 9.18 -4.22
N HIS A 58 3.70 7.87 -4.07
CA HIS A 58 5.02 7.26 -3.98
C HIS A 58 5.15 6.11 -4.98
N TRP A 59 6.22 6.10 -5.76
CA TRP A 59 6.56 4.96 -6.61
C TRP A 59 7.38 3.96 -5.80
N ALA A 60 6.88 2.74 -5.64
CA ALA A 60 7.67 1.63 -5.14
C ALA A 60 8.58 1.13 -6.28
N ASP A 61 9.88 1.10 -5.99
CA ASP A 61 10.90 0.58 -6.90
C ASP A 61 10.81 -0.94 -7.09
#